data_AF-A0A967KXT2-F1
#
_entry.id   AF-A0A967KXT2-F1
#
_cell.length_a   1.000
_cell.length_b   1.000
_cell.length_c   1.000
_cell.angle_alpha   90.00
_cell.angle_beta   90.00
_cell.angle_gamma   90.00
#
_symmetry.space_group_name_H-M   'P 1'
#
loop_
_entity.id
_entity.type
_entity.pdbx_description
1 polymer ?
#
loop_
_entity_poly.entity_id
_entity_poly.type
_entity_poly.pdbx_seq_one_letter_code
_entity_poly.pdbx_strand_id
1 'polypeptide(L)'
;MSTVETFGRLKQKCKEGFSDAINSISKNIFTWLIVLIGGICLFVLMLVRQYLDHTFEVSVGQILLCSAVFCIIVVLVNWAIYQFRPRRKVSDYCTDVIHDIIWEWESLQYGEFGNIEPIPICPVCSYQLHYQDHPLQQDFTLLECEGCHWWTELKGDYDSIKTHINKIVEHRMRSDDWKNARERIKELKK
;
A
#
# COMPACT_ATOMS: atom_id res chain seq x y z
N MET A 1 -9.18 35.42 4.11
CA MET A 1 -8.70 34.60 2.97
C MET A 1 -9.30 33.22 3.16
N SER A 2 -10.25 32.83 2.32
CA SER A 2 -11.08 31.64 2.59
C SER A 2 -10.27 30.36 2.35
N THR A 3 -10.45 29.38 3.23
CA THR A 3 -9.85 28.03 3.17
C THR A 3 -10.10 27.32 1.82
N VAL A 4 -11.11 27.76 1.06
CA VAL A 4 -11.52 27.16 -0.21
C VAL A 4 -10.54 27.44 -1.36
N GLU A 5 -9.86 28.59 -1.38
CA GLU A 5 -8.96 28.96 -2.48
C GLU A 5 -7.58 28.25 -2.41
N THR A 6 -7.15 27.89 -1.20
CA THR A 6 -5.94 27.09 -0.97
C THR A 6 -6.14 25.63 -1.42
N PHE A 7 -7.35 25.10 -1.26
CA PHE A 7 -7.74 23.75 -1.70
C PHE A 7 -7.64 23.55 -3.22
N GLY A 8 -7.96 24.59 -4.01
CA GLY A 8 -7.93 24.51 -5.48
C GLY A 8 -6.52 24.43 -6.08
N ARG A 9 -5.55 25.18 -5.55
CA ARG A 9 -4.18 25.24 -6.10
C ARG A 9 -3.33 24.00 -5.78
N LEU A 10 -3.59 23.33 -4.67
CA LEU A 10 -2.90 22.08 -4.29
C LEU A 10 -3.25 20.92 -5.23
N LYS A 11 -4.50 20.88 -5.73
CA LYS A 11 -5.01 19.84 -6.63
C LYS A 11 -4.36 19.87 -8.02
N GLN A 12 -3.95 21.05 -8.50
CA GLN A 12 -3.52 21.24 -9.89
C GLN A 12 -2.01 21.01 -10.10
N LYS A 13 -1.15 21.34 -9.13
CA LYS A 13 0.30 21.07 -9.21
C LYS A 13 0.68 19.59 -9.11
N CYS A 14 -0.22 18.72 -8.65
CA CYS A 14 0.00 17.28 -8.58
C CYS A 14 0.05 16.58 -9.95
N LYS A 15 -0.49 17.19 -11.02
CA LYS A 15 -0.85 16.45 -12.24
C LYS A 15 0.22 16.44 -13.33
N GLU A 16 1.08 17.47 -13.42
CA GLU A 16 1.83 17.73 -14.67
C GLU A 16 3.31 17.31 -14.65
N GLY A 17 3.96 17.17 -13.50
CA GLY A 17 5.41 16.87 -13.43
C GLY A 17 5.80 15.39 -13.40
N PHE A 18 4.85 14.46 -13.19
CA PHE A 18 5.16 13.10 -12.73
C PHE A 18 4.92 11.98 -13.75
N SER A 19 4.14 12.24 -14.81
CA SER A 19 3.83 11.27 -15.86
C SER A 19 5.10 10.79 -16.60
N ASP A 20 6.09 11.67 -16.77
CA ASP A 20 7.23 11.39 -17.65
C ASP A 20 8.35 10.59 -16.97
N ALA A 21 8.53 10.76 -15.66
CA ALA A 21 9.57 10.04 -14.91
C ALA A 21 9.20 8.56 -14.65
N ILE A 22 7.93 8.26 -14.38
CA ILE A 22 7.44 6.88 -14.18
C ILE A 22 7.52 6.06 -15.46
N ASN A 23 7.23 6.68 -16.60
CA ASN A 23 7.33 6.01 -17.90
C ASN A 23 8.78 5.65 -18.27
N SER A 24 9.78 6.35 -17.73
CA SER A 24 11.19 6.04 -17.96
C SER A 24 11.68 4.85 -17.11
N ILE A 25 11.34 4.82 -15.82
CA ILE A 25 11.79 3.76 -14.89
C ILE A 25 11.10 2.42 -15.19
N SER A 26 9.80 2.44 -15.49
CA SER A 26 9.04 1.22 -15.81
C SER A 26 9.56 0.53 -17.07
N LYS A 27 10.01 1.29 -18.08
CA LYS A 27 10.62 0.75 -19.31
C LYS A 27 11.96 0.06 -19.04
N ASN A 28 12.78 0.60 -18.16
CA ASN A 28 14.08 0.01 -17.84
C ASN A 28 13.91 -1.34 -17.11
N ILE A 29 13.01 -1.40 -16.11
CA ILE A 29 12.73 -2.65 -15.40
C ILE A 29 12.17 -3.71 -16.35
N PHE A 30 11.23 -3.34 -17.21
CA PHE A 30 10.64 -4.26 -18.19
C PHE A 30 11.70 -4.79 -19.18
N THR A 31 12.62 -3.93 -19.61
CA THR A 31 13.75 -4.32 -20.48
C THR A 31 14.66 -5.34 -19.79
N TRP A 32 15.05 -5.11 -18.53
CA TRP A 32 15.88 -6.06 -17.78
C TRP A 32 15.18 -7.41 -17.55
N LEU A 33 13.87 -7.38 -17.33
CA LEU A 33 13.06 -8.58 -17.13
C LEU A 33 12.96 -9.41 -18.41
N ILE A 34 12.80 -8.76 -19.58
CA ILE A 34 12.86 -9.43 -20.89
C ILE A 34 14.24 -10.05 -21.13
N VAL A 35 15.32 -9.33 -20.84
CA VAL A 35 16.70 -9.84 -21.01
C VAL A 35 16.93 -11.07 -20.11
N LEU A 36 16.44 -11.04 -18.88
CA LEU A 36 16.59 -12.14 -17.93
C LEU A 36 15.77 -13.37 -18.34
N ILE A 37 14.51 -13.18 -18.76
CA ILE A 37 13.68 -14.26 -19.31
C ILE A 37 14.33 -14.84 -20.58
N GLY A 38 14.80 -13.99 -21.50
CA GLY A 38 15.48 -14.42 -22.72
C GLY A 38 16.73 -15.23 -22.41
N GLY A 39 17.54 -14.81 -21.43
CA GLY A 39 18.70 -15.55 -20.94
C GLY A 39 18.35 -16.91 -20.35
N ILE A 40 17.30 -16.99 -19.53
CA ILE A 40 16.81 -18.27 -18.97
C ILE A 40 16.31 -19.18 -20.10
N CYS A 41 15.53 -18.67 -21.05
CA CYS A 41 15.04 -19.45 -22.18
C CYS A 41 16.21 -20.00 -23.04
N LEU A 42 17.22 -19.18 -23.33
CA LEU A 42 18.41 -19.62 -24.05
C LEU A 42 19.20 -20.67 -23.27
N PHE A 43 19.35 -20.50 -21.95
CA PHE A 43 20.01 -21.47 -21.09
C PHE A 43 19.26 -22.81 -21.07
N VAL A 44 17.92 -22.77 -20.93
CA VAL A 44 17.07 -23.96 -21.02
C VAL A 44 17.18 -24.62 -22.39
N LEU A 45 17.18 -23.84 -23.49
CA LEU A 45 17.38 -24.35 -24.84
C LEU A 45 18.76 -24.99 -25.04
N MET A 46 19.82 -24.42 -24.44
CA MET A 46 21.15 -25.02 -24.44
C MET A 46 21.18 -26.33 -23.65
N LEU A 47 20.52 -26.40 -22.49
CA LEU A 47 20.40 -27.63 -21.72
C LEU A 47 19.59 -28.70 -22.47
N VAL A 48 18.50 -28.32 -23.13
CA VAL A 48 17.69 -29.22 -23.97
C VAL A 48 18.49 -29.68 -25.19
N ARG A 49 19.29 -28.81 -25.81
CA ARG A 49 20.19 -29.19 -26.90
C ARG A 49 21.28 -30.15 -26.43
N GLN A 50 21.92 -29.85 -25.31
CA GLN A 50 22.91 -30.72 -24.68
C GLN A 50 22.30 -32.07 -24.27
N TYR A 51 21.03 -32.08 -23.85
CA TYR A 51 20.22 -33.26 -23.56
C TYR A 51 19.90 -34.08 -24.82
N LEU A 52 19.58 -33.42 -25.93
CA LEU A 52 19.35 -34.09 -27.23
C LEU A 52 20.63 -34.65 -27.84
N ASP A 53 21.76 -33.97 -27.63
CA ASP A 53 23.09 -34.42 -28.10
C ASP A 53 23.65 -35.56 -27.21
N HIS A 54 23.22 -35.67 -25.95
CA HIS A 54 23.54 -36.76 -25.02
C HIS A 54 22.29 -37.56 -24.64
N THR A 55 21.77 -38.37 -25.57
CA THR A 55 20.91 -39.50 -25.18
C THR A 55 21.70 -40.45 -24.28
N PHE A 56 21.59 -40.33 -22.95
CA PHE A 56 21.71 -41.42 -21.97
C PHE A 56 21.19 -40.95 -20.59
N GLU A 57 20.02 -41.48 -20.20
CA GLU A 57 19.47 -41.58 -18.84
C GLU A 57 19.44 -40.31 -17.97
N VAL A 58 18.57 -39.35 -18.29
CA VAL A 58 18.15 -38.37 -17.27
C VAL A 58 17.26 -39.06 -16.26
N SER A 59 17.81 -39.26 -15.06
CA SER A 59 17.06 -39.85 -13.96
C SER A 59 15.90 -38.94 -13.57
N VAL A 60 14.76 -39.53 -13.20
CA VAL A 60 13.59 -38.81 -12.69
C VAL A 60 13.97 -37.84 -11.56
N GLY A 61 15.01 -38.17 -10.78
CA GLY A 61 15.57 -37.30 -9.74
C GLY A 61 16.10 -35.96 -10.26
N GLN A 62 16.71 -35.91 -11.45
CA GLN A 62 17.18 -34.66 -12.04
C GLN A 62 16.03 -33.76 -12.50
N ILE A 63 14.96 -34.35 -13.06
CA ILE A 63 13.75 -33.61 -13.45
C ILE A 63 13.07 -33.03 -12.20
N LEU A 64 12.94 -33.84 -11.15
CA LEU A 64 12.38 -33.39 -9.87
C LEU A 64 13.22 -32.28 -9.24
N LEU A 65 14.55 -32.41 -9.25
CA LEU A 65 15.45 -31.37 -8.74
C LEU A 65 15.30 -30.06 -9.51
N CYS A 66 15.28 -30.11 -10.85
CA CYS A 66 15.06 -28.93 -11.68
C CYS A 66 13.69 -28.27 -11.41
N SER A 67 12.63 -29.08 -11.26
CA SER A 67 11.29 -28.56 -10.93
C SER A 67 11.24 -27.90 -9.55
N ALA A 68 11.89 -28.48 -8.54
CA ALA A 68 11.96 -27.94 -7.20
C ALA A 68 12.73 -26.61 -7.17
N VAL A 69 13.87 -26.55 -7.86
CA VAL A 69 14.65 -25.31 -8.00
C VAL A 69 13.83 -24.23 -8.70
N PHE A 70 13.09 -24.58 -9.77
CA PHE A 70 12.20 -23.63 -10.45
C PHE A 70 11.10 -23.09 -9.51
N CYS A 71 10.44 -23.96 -8.75
CA CYS A 71 9.44 -23.53 -7.75
C CYS A 71 10.04 -22.59 -6.70
N ILE A 72 11.23 -22.89 -6.18
CA ILE A 72 11.93 -22.02 -5.21
C ILE A 72 12.22 -20.66 -5.84
N ILE A 73 12.73 -20.61 -7.07
CA ILE A 73 13.01 -19.36 -7.78
C ILE A 73 11.72 -18.55 -7.96
N VAL A 74 10.60 -19.18 -8.37
CA VAL A 74 9.31 -18.50 -8.53
C VAL A 74 8.81 -17.92 -7.21
N VAL A 75 8.93 -18.65 -6.10
CA VAL A 75 8.56 -18.16 -4.76
C VAL A 75 9.45 -16.98 -4.36
N LEU A 76 10.76 -17.08 -4.54
CA LEU A 76 11.70 -16.01 -4.22
C LEU A 76 11.48 -14.76 -5.08
N VAL A 77 11.20 -14.92 -6.37
CA VAL A 77 10.87 -13.80 -7.28
C VAL A 77 9.57 -13.14 -6.87
N ASN A 78 8.51 -13.90 -6.56
CA ASN A 78 7.25 -13.32 -6.08
C ASN A 78 7.42 -12.61 -4.73
N TRP A 79 8.20 -13.19 -3.81
CA TRP A 79 8.51 -12.57 -2.53
C TRP A 79 9.31 -11.28 -2.71
N ALA A 80 10.32 -11.29 -3.59
CA ALA A 80 11.09 -10.11 -3.93
C ALA A 80 10.21 -9.04 -4.61
N ILE A 81 9.35 -9.41 -5.56
CA ILE A 81 8.41 -8.46 -6.18
C ILE A 81 7.46 -7.87 -5.15
N TYR A 82 7.00 -8.66 -4.16
CA TYR A 82 6.16 -8.18 -3.08
C TYR A 82 6.90 -7.19 -2.16
N GLN A 83 8.15 -7.50 -1.78
CA GLN A 83 8.97 -6.66 -0.91
C GLN A 83 9.50 -5.39 -1.59
N PHE A 84 9.95 -5.52 -2.84
CA PHE A 84 10.51 -4.45 -3.65
C PHE A 84 9.47 -3.79 -4.57
N ARG A 85 8.18 -4.10 -4.40
CA ARG A 85 7.12 -3.37 -5.09
C ARG A 85 7.37 -1.90 -4.76
N PRO A 86 7.64 -1.03 -5.75
CA PRO A 86 7.96 0.35 -5.47
C PRO A 86 6.79 0.90 -4.65
N ARG A 87 7.11 1.46 -3.48
CA ARG A 87 6.18 2.25 -2.68
C ARG A 87 5.63 3.30 -3.62
N ARG A 88 4.50 3.03 -4.27
CA ARG A 88 3.86 4.01 -5.14
C ARG A 88 3.60 5.18 -4.23
N LYS A 89 4.07 6.37 -4.60
CA LYS A 89 3.62 7.60 -3.96
C LYS A 89 2.12 7.66 -4.19
N VAL A 90 1.36 7.25 -3.19
CA VAL A 90 -0.10 7.30 -3.28
C VAL A 90 -0.49 8.73 -2.93
N SER A 91 -0.22 9.65 -3.85
CA SER A 91 -0.58 11.07 -3.72
C SER A 91 -2.07 11.29 -3.48
N ASP A 92 -2.87 10.28 -3.82
CA ASP A 92 -4.34 10.33 -3.78
C ASP A 92 -4.93 9.64 -2.55
N TYR A 93 -4.12 8.93 -1.75
CA TYR A 93 -4.60 8.23 -0.56
C TYR A 93 -4.38 9.09 0.68
N CYS A 94 -5.36 9.96 0.90
CA CYS A 94 -5.39 10.90 2.02
C CYS A 94 -6.52 10.61 3.01
N THR A 95 -7.37 9.62 2.71
CA THR A 95 -8.57 9.32 3.49
C THR A 95 -8.91 7.83 3.43
N ASP A 96 -9.30 7.24 4.56
CA ASP A 96 -9.90 5.89 4.60
C ASP A 96 -10.85 5.72 5.80
N VAL A 97 -11.57 4.61 5.80
CA VAL A 97 -12.41 4.15 6.91
C VAL A 97 -11.69 3.05 7.67
N ILE A 98 -11.47 3.28 8.96
CA ILE A 98 -10.85 2.32 9.89
C ILE A 98 -11.58 2.42 11.24
N HIS A 99 -12.06 1.29 11.76
CA HIS A 99 -12.90 1.23 12.96
C HIS A 99 -14.15 2.13 12.87
N ASP A 100 -14.84 2.10 11.73
CA ASP A 100 -16.05 2.90 11.46
C ASP A 100 -15.87 4.43 11.60
N ILE A 101 -14.63 4.89 11.69
CA ILE A 101 -14.23 6.30 11.71
C ILE A 101 -13.58 6.63 10.37
N ILE A 102 -13.85 7.83 9.87
CA ILE A 102 -13.15 8.38 8.70
C ILE A 102 -11.84 8.97 9.20
N TRP A 103 -10.72 8.53 8.66
CA TRP A 103 -9.39 9.06 9.00
C TRP A 103 -8.84 9.82 7.81
N GLU A 104 -8.30 11.01 8.06
CA GLU A 104 -7.65 11.86 7.06
C GLU A 104 -6.19 12.13 7.42
N TRP A 105 -5.35 12.36 6.41
CA TRP A 105 -3.96 12.74 6.61
C TRP A 105 -3.41 13.50 5.40
N GLU A 106 -2.32 14.25 5.61
CA GLU A 106 -1.64 14.95 4.53
C GLU A 106 -0.94 13.95 3.58
N SER A 107 -1.12 14.15 2.27
CA SER A 107 -0.46 13.34 1.24
C SER A 107 1.06 13.39 1.44
N LEU A 108 1.69 12.24 1.59
CA LEU A 108 3.13 12.07 1.67
C LEU A 108 3.81 12.57 0.39
N GLN A 109 4.24 13.84 0.36
CA GLN A 109 4.85 14.43 -0.84
C GLN A 109 6.15 13.72 -1.27
N TYR A 110 6.82 13.00 -0.37
CA TYR A 110 8.18 12.50 -0.61
C TYR A 110 8.42 11.02 -0.33
N GLY A 111 7.39 10.18 -0.21
CA GLY A 111 7.57 8.71 -0.12
C GLY A 111 8.26 8.22 1.15
N GLU A 112 8.66 9.14 2.03
CA GLU A 112 8.99 8.86 3.42
C GLU A 112 7.67 8.81 4.18
N PHE A 113 7.37 7.64 4.75
CA PHE A 113 6.39 7.51 5.82
C PHE A 113 6.98 8.17 7.06
N GLY A 114 7.11 9.50 7.04
CA GLY A 114 7.22 10.28 8.27
C GLY A 114 5.98 10.02 9.14
N ASN A 115 6.02 10.43 10.41
CA ASN A 115 4.87 10.35 11.31
C ASN A 115 3.63 10.94 10.63
N ILE A 116 2.82 10.08 10.02
CA ILE A 116 1.50 10.44 9.54
C ILE A 116 0.74 10.75 10.82
N GLU A 117 0.22 11.96 10.93
CA GLU A 117 -0.69 12.33 11.99
C GLU A 117 -2.11 12.10 11.47
N PRO A 118 -2.71 10.93 11.76
CA PRO A 118 -4.05 10.64 11.29
C PRO A 118 -5.04 11.50 12.08
N ILE A 119 -5.89 12.21 11.34
CA ILE A 119 -6.92 13.10 11.86
C ILE A 119 -8.25 12.34 11.82
N PRO A 120 -8.89 12.05 12.96
CA PRO A 120 -10.19 11.38 12.98
C PRO A 120 -11.30 12.36 12.62
N ILE A 121 -12.19 11.95 11.71
CA ILE A 121 -13.30 12.72 11.16
C ILE A 121 -14.61 11.97 11.43
N CYS A 122 -15.61 12.72 11.88
CA CYS A 122 -16.93 12.20 12.19
C CYS A 122 -17.63 11.70 10.92
N PRO A 123 -18.13 10.44 10.89
CA PRO A 123 -18.83 9.91 9.73
C PRO A 123 -20.15 10.63 9.43
N VAL A 124 -20.80 11.19 10.45
CA VAL A 124 -22.13 11.83 10.34
C VAL A 124 -22.05 13.23 9.76
N CYS A 125 -21.29 14.13 10.38
CA CYS A 125 -21.25 15.55 10.00
C CYS A 125 -19.92 16.00 9.37
N SER A 126 -18.94 15.10 9.24
CA SER A 126 -17.61 15.39 8.67
C SER A 126 -16.81 16.47 9.45
N TYR A 127 -17.18 16.75 10.71
CA TYR A 127 -16.34 17.53 11.64
C TYR A 127 -15.24 16.66 12.24
N GLN A 128 -14.15 17.28 12.66
CA GLN A 128 -13.06 16.61 13.37
C GLN A 128 -13.56 16.01 14.69
N LEU A 129 -13.07 14.81 15.01
CA LEU A 129 -13.28 14.16 16.30
C LEU A 129 -12.16 14.58 17.24
N HIS A 130 -12.54 14.92 18.47
CA HIS A 130 -11.62 15.31 19.52
C HIS A 130 -11.49 14.19 20.53
N TYR A 131 -10.25 13.98 20.97
CA TYR A 131 -9.96 13.08 22.06
C TYR A 131 -10.42 13.70 23.37
N GLN A 132 -11.13 12.91 24.19
CA GLN A 132 -11.45 13.27 25.55
C GLN A 132 -10.61 12.45 26.52
N ASP A 133 -9.81 13.16 27.32
CA ASP A 133 -9.11 12.60 28.46
C ASP A 133 -10.14 12.16 29.51
N HIS A 134 -10.36 10.85 29.61
CA HIS A 134 -11.16 10.30 30.71
C HIS A 134 -10.21 9.88 31.85
N PRO A 135 -10.18 10.60 32.98
CA PRO A 135 -9.14 10.45 34.01
C PRO A 135 -9.15 9.09 34.75
N LEU A 136 -10.13 8.23 34.47
CA LEU A 136 -10.35 6.97 35.18
C LEU A 136 -10.26 5.73 34.28
N GLN A 137 -10.02 5.87 32.97
CA GLN A 137 -10.04 4.76 32.02
C GLN A 137 -8.76 4.72 31.21
N GLN A 138 -7.90 3.74 31.52
CA GLN A 138 -6.61 3.54 30.86
C GLN A 138 -6.70 2.62 29.63
N ASP A 139 -7.82 1.92 29.45
CA ASP A 139 -7.94 0.86 28.46
C ASP A 139 -8.62 1.27 27.15
N PHE A 140 -9.16 2.50 27.08
CA PHE A 140 -9.81 3.00 25.89
C PHE A 140 -9.69 4.52 25.74
N THR A 141 -9.81 4.95 24.49
CA THR A 141 -9.78 6.34 24.03
C THR A 141 -11.18 6.70 23.55
N LEU A 142 -11.77 7.74 24.14
CA LEU A 142 -13.04 8.30 23.71
C LEU A 142 -12.80 9.39 22.67
N LEU A 143 -13.52 9.30 21.55
CA LEU A 143 -13.52 10.31 20.48
C LEU A 143 -14.93 10.90 20.39
N GLU A 144 -15.05 12.22 20.59
CA GLU A 144 -16.32 12.95 20.48
C GLU A 144 -16.28 13.97 19.33
N CYS A 145 -17.39 14.10 18.62
CA CYS A 145 -17.60 15.13 17.61
C CYS A 145 -18.26 16.38 18.23
N GLU A 146 -17.60 17.53 18.15
CA GLU A 146 -18.16 18.81 18.62
C GLU A 146 -19.40 19.27 17.83
N GLY A 147 -19.51 18.88 16.56
CA GLY A 147 -20.57 19.37 15.67
C GLY A 147 -21.91 18.65 15.86
N CYS A 148 -21.90 17.35 16.18
CA CYS A 148 -23.13 16.55 16.30
C CYS A 148 -23.22 15.70 17.57
N HIS A 149 -22.25 15.82 18.49
CA HIS A 149 -22.16 15.04 19.74
C HIS A 149 -22.15 13.53 19.56
N TRP A 150 -21.89 13.06 18.33
CA TRP A 150 -21.62 11.66 18.08
C TRP A 150 -20.27 11.29 18.72
N TRP A 151 -20.21 10.14 19.37
CA TRP A 151 -19.02 9.66 20.04
C TRP A 151 -18.78 8.18 19.74
N THR A 152 -17.52 7.76 19.88
CA THR A 152 -17.10 6.37 19.73
C THR A 152 -15.93 6.07 20.65
N GLU A 153 -15.83 4.80 21.06
CA GLU A 153 -14.75 4.30 21.90
C GLU A 153 -13.80 3.43 21.08
N LEU A 154 -12.50 3.63 21.27
CA LEU A 154 -11.45 2.80 20.68
C LEU A 154 -10.63 2.16 21.80
N LYS A 155 -10.35 0.87 21.69
CA LYS A 155 -9.54 0.17 22.69
C LYS A 155 -8.06 0.57 22.57
N GLY A 156 -7.45 0.93 23.69
CA GLY A 156 -6.07 1.41 23.79
C GLY A 156 -5.96 2.91 24.03
N ASP A 157 -4.74 3.35 24.36
CA ASP A 157 -4.35 4.75 24.44
C ASP A 157 -4.25 5.40 23.04
N TYR A 158 -4.35 6.72 23.00
CA TYR A 158 -4.38 7.47 21.75
C TYR A 158 -3.11 7.26 20.89
N ASP A 159 -1.94 7.14 21.52
CA ASP A 159 -0.67 6.93 20.82
C ASP A 159 -0.57 5.52 20.21
N SER A 160 -1.05 4.48 20.92
CA SER A 160 -1.13 3.14 20.32
C SER A 160 -2.14 3.07 19.17
N ILE A 161 -3.27 3.78 19.28
CA ILE A 161 -4.25 3.90 18.19
C ILE A 161 -3.60 4.56 16.98
N LYS A 162 -2.94 5.71 17.14
CA LYS A 162 -2.21 6.37 16.04
C LYS A 162 -1.22 5.41 15.37
N THR A 163 -0.44 4.68 16.17
CA THR A 163 0.51 3.69 15.68
C THR A 163 -0.18 2.55 14.91
N HIS A 164 -1.33 2.08 15.39
CA HIS A 164 -2.11 1.04 14.75
C HIS A 164 -2.70 1.50 13.41
N ILE A 165 -3.30 2.70 13.38
CA ILE A 165 -3.82 3.32 12.16
C ILE A 165 -2.70 3.46 11.12
N ASN A 166 -1.53 3.96 11.51
CA ASN A 166 -0.40 4.10 10.60
C ASN A 166 0.05 2.77 9.98
N LYS A 167 0.05 1.67 10.76
CA LYS A 167 0.34 0.33 10.23
C LYS A 167 -0.72 -0.15 9.23
N ILE A 168 -2.01 0.09 9.51
CA ILE A 168 -3.11 -0.26 8.59
C ILE A 168 -2.99 0.54 7.29
N VAL A 169 -2.75 1.85 7.38
CA VAL A 169 -2.55 2.75 6.24
C VAL A 169 -1.40 2.26 5.38
N GLU A 170 -0.25 1.97 5.99
CA GLU A 170 0.93 1.44 5.28
C GLU A 170 0.61 0.11 4.58
N HIS A 171 -0.12 -0.79 5.23
CA HIS A 171 -0.51 -2.06 4.64
C HIS A 171 -1.43 -1.87 3.43
N ARG A 172 -2.51 -1.08 3.58
CA ARG A 172 -3.49 -0.83 2.52
C ARG A 172 -2.86 -0.13 1.32
N MET A 173 -1.92 0.78 1.53
CA MET A 173 -1.15 1.41 0.44
C MET A 173 -0.38 0.40 -0.41
N ARG A 174 0.15 -0.67 0.21
CA ARG A 174 0.91 -1.72 -0.51
C ARG A 174 -0.02 -2.69 -1.26
N SER A 175 -1.19 -2.97 -0.69
CA SER A 175 -2.16 -3.92 -1.26
C SER A 175 -3.09 -3.30 -2.31
N ASP A 176 -3.16 -1.96 -2.41
CA ASP A 176 -4.16 -1.21 -3.20
C ASP A 176 -5.62 -1.30 -2.68
N ASP A 177 -5.84 -1.86 -1.48
CA ASP A 177 -7.19 -2.00 -0.86
C ASP A 177 -7.86 -0.66 -0.50
N TRP A 178 -7.06 0.41 -0.52
CA TRP A 178 -7.54 1.77 -0.32
C TRP A 178 -8.43 2.29 -1.45
N LYS A 179 -8.38 1.70 -2.64
CA LYS A 179 -9.21 2.14 -3.79
C LYS A 179 -10.72 2.08 -3.48
N ASN A 180 -11.10 1.18 -2.57
CA ASN A 180 -12.49 1.01 -2.14
C ASN A 180 -12.88 1.94 -0.97
N ALA A 181 -11.97 2.81 -0.50
CA ALA A 181 -12.24 3.73 0.60
C ALA A 181 -13.49 4.60 0.35
N ARG A 182 -13.70 5.07 -0.90
CA ARG A 182 -14.88 5.87 -1.26
C ARG A 182 -16.19 5.12 -1.12
N GLU A 183 -16.19 3.81 -1.38
CA GLU A 183 -17.38 2.97 -1.21
C GLU A 183 -17.67 2.76 0.27
N ARG A 184 -16.64 2.44 1.07
CA ARG A 184 -16.75 2.34 2.54
C ARG A 184 -17.29 3.62 3.18
N ILE A 185 -16.82 4.79 2.75
CA ILE A 185 -17.31 6.09 3.26
C ILE A 185 -18.80 6.28 2.92
N LYS A 186 -19.25 5.86 1.74
CA LYS A 186 -20.67 5.94 1.35
C LYS A 186 -21.54 5.00 2.18
N GLU A 187 -21.03 3.83 2.55
CA GLU A 187 -21.75 2.87 3.39
C GLU A 187 -21.95 3.39 4.81
N LEU A 188 -20.94 4.06 5.39
CA LEU A 188 -21.04 4.66 6.72
C LEU A 188 -22.00 5.85 6.81
N LYS A 189 -22.26 6.54 5.68
CA LYS A 189 -23.15 7.71 5.64
C LYS A 189 -24.62 7.38 5.44
N LYS A 190 -24.98 6.09 5.34
CA LYS A 190 -26.36 5.64 5.22
C LYS A 190 -27.00 5.45 6.58
#